data_AF-A0AA35TZ57-F1
#
_entry.id   AF-A0AA35TZ57-F1
#
_cell.length_a   1.000
_cell.length_b   1.000
_cell.length_c   1.000
_cell.angle_alpha   90.00
_cell.angle_beta   90.00
_cell.angle_gamma   90.00
#
_symmetry.space_group_name_H-M   'P 1'
#
loop_
_entity.id
_entity.type
_entity.pdbx_description
1 polymer ?
#
loop_
_entity_poly.entity_id
_entity_poly.type
_entity_poly.pdbx_seq_one_letter_code
_entity_poly.pdbx_strand_id
1 'polypeptide(L)'
;MTSRPHGIDGWGYPNQEYAPEPRVMTEAPRSALVVTPHPDDAEGGCGATMAKWIAESGTKVVILMCTNGNKGTGDRSFTPETLAATREIEQQNAANVLGVSEVVFLRYGDGELEDTQTYRGQVVREIRRHKPEVVFGIDPYRVTSHTHRDHRHSGQAALDAAFSYAWSWLDFSEQISDEGLEPHRVGEALLWGSERPDTFIPITEEHINRKAKALSQHASQISARTVSQRLERMTEGSRLQGERCGVPFAEGFRRINFNLGTDEWLAGVVTINTTDDLLRVLSENPEWKAAVRREILTEELLNLPARFDSFVEEQRRINEDQHRFNEDQRRFYEEQLQFNGEQLRFNDRVDRFMVRTDERFARIESDIANFRSDYARTNVVREADAIAGDMGFSLVRTLSYVELRDIHQDSDTSGIETRLLRSFRRADLVMEVTDEDGAAHYVAVEVSYTADDRDTGRAIRNADFLAWFTGRPAHAAVASVRNTEQVQSTVARGEVYWHRLDDRDPATE
;
A
#
# COMPACT_ATOMS: atom_id res chain seq x y z
N MET A 1 -47.67 21.42 18.91
CA MET A 1 -46.86 22.17 17.93
C MET A 1 -45.64 22.68 18.67
N THR A 2 -44.57 21.91 18.63
CA THR A 2 -43.33 22.14 19.38
C THR A 2 -42.40 23.01 18.57
N SER A 3 -42.01 24.13 19.17
CA SER A 3 -41.00 25.08 18.71
C SER A 3 -39.62 24.43 18.59
N ARG A 4 -38.94 24.66 17.46
CA ARG A 4 -37.47 24.55 17.37
C ARG A 4 -36.87 25.95 17.19
N PRO A 5 -35.81 26.31 17.95
CA PRO A 5 -35.16 27.61 17.87
C PRO A 5 -34.17 27.66 16.69
N HIS A 6 -33.83 28.89 16.31
CA HIS A 6 -33.05 29.28 15.14
C HIS A 6 -31.74 28.51 14.96
N GLY A 7 -31.60 27.90 13.79
CA GLY A 7 -30.33 27.39 13.27
C GLY A 7 -29.44 28.54 12.83
N ILE A 8 -28.16 28.38 13.08
CA ILE A 8 -27.07 29.24 12.64
C ILE A 8 -26.91 29.02 11.14
N ASP A 9 -27.54 29.86 10.33
CA ASP A 9 -27.28 29.96 8.89
C ASP A 9 -25.97 30.75 8.69
N GLY A 10 -24.84 30.11 9.03
CA GLY A 10 -23.49 30.70 8.99
C GLY A 10 -22.68 30.38 7.74
N TRP A 11 -23.25 29.68 6.77
CA TRP A 11 -22.67 29.47 5.44
C TRP A 11 -23.72 29.87 4.41
N GLY A 12 -23.81 31.17 4.15
CA GLY A 12 -24.54 31.68 3.00
C GLY A 12 -23.87 31.18 1.72
N TYR A 13 -24.14 29.94 1.32
CA TYR A 13 -23.93 29.53 -0.06
C TYR A 13 -24.88 30.38 -0.90
N PRO A 14 -24.40 31.19 -1.85
CA PRO A 14 -25.30 31.84 -2.79
C PRO A 14 -26.08 30.73 -3.49
N ASN A 15 -27.37 30.65 -3.17
CA ASN A 15 -28.32 29.75 -3.77
C ASN A 15 -28.72 30.38 -5.11
N GLN A 16 -27.89 30.18 -6.13
CA GLN A 16 -28.19 30.51 -7.52
C GLN A 16 -27.27 29.70 -8.42
N GLU A 17 -27.82 29.16 -9.52
CA GLU A 17 -27.07 28.68 -10.68
C GLU A 17 -26.23 29.84 -11.25
N TYR A 18 -25.11 30.16 -10.60
CA TYR A 18 -24.15 31.13 -11.11
C TYR A 18 -23.28 30.40 -12.13
N ALA A 19 -23.77 30.30 -13.37
CA ALA A 19 -22.84 30.17 -14.48
C ALA A 19 -22.19 31.56 -14.63
N PRO A 20 -20.90 31.74 -14.30
CA PRO A 20 -20.25 33.03 -14.49
C PRO A 20 -20.39 33.45 -15.96
N GLU A 21 -20.67 34.74 -16.17
CA GLU A 21 -20.75 35.33 -17.53
C GLU A 21 -19.45 35.01 -18.30
N PRO A 22 -19.54 34.67 -19.60
CA PRO A 22 -18.38 34.37 -20.42
C PRO A 22 -17.36 35.53 -20.39
N ARG A 23 -16.17 35.27 -19.85
CA ARG A 23 -15.09 36.26 -19.76
C ARG A 23 -14.19 36.15 -20.99
N VAL A 24 -13.98 37.27 -21.68
CA VAL A 24 -12.95 37.35 -22.72
C VAL A 24 -11.63 37.79 -22.08
N MET A 25 -10.57 37.02 -22.26
CA MET A 25 -9.22 37.34 -21.81
C MET A 25 -8.36 37.76 -23.00
N THR A 26 -7.93 39.02 -23.01
CA THR A 26 -7.12 39.61 -24.09
C THR A 26 -5.67 39.82 -23.70
N GLU A 27 -5.39 39.98 -22.40
CA GLU A 27 -4.04 40.18 -21.89
C GLU A 27 -3.29 38.84 -21.83
N ALA A 28 -2.02 38.87 -22.24
CA ALA A 28 -1.13 37.73 -22.21
C ALA A 28 -0.19 37.82 -20.99
N PRO A 29 0.12 36.72 -20.31
CA PRO A 29 1.12 36.71 -19.24
C PRO A 29 2.54 36.83 -19.80
N ARG A 30 3.50 37.20 -18.96
CA ARG A 30 4.93 37.17 -19.32
C ARG A 30 5.47 35.74 -19.40
N SER A 31 4.95 34.84 -18.57
CA SER A 31 5.37 33.44 -18.50
C SER A 31 4.18 32.52 -18.24
N ALA A 32 4.18 31.37 -18.91
CA ALA A 32 3.18 30.32 -18.71
C ALA A 32 3.83 28.93 -18.66
N LEU A 33 3.30 28.07 -17.79
CA LEU A 33 3.68 26.67 -17.70
C LEU A 33 2.49 25.79 -18.08
N VAL A 34 2.66 24.91 -19.06
CA VAL A 34 1.64 23.96 -19.50
C VAL A 34 1.94 22.60 -18.91
N VAL A 35 1.19 22.18 -17.91
CA VAL A 35 1.30 20.84 -17.33
C VAL A 35 0.36 19.92 -18.11
N THR A 36 0.93 18.99 -18.87
CA THR A 36 0.18 18.15 -19.80
C THR A 36 0.53 16.68 -19.64
N PRO A 37 -0.45 15.76 -19.74
CA PRO A 37 -0.21 14.34 -19.52
C PRO A 37 0.58 13.71 -20.65
N HIS A 38 0.06 13.69 -21.89
CA HIS A 38 0.70 13.00 -23.01
C HIS A 38 1.23 13.99 -24.07
N PRO A 39 2.22 13.57 -24.88
CA PRO A 39 2.59 14.29 -26.09
C PRO A 39 1.37 14.47 -26.99
N ASP A 40 1.09 15.66 -27.53
CA ASP A 40 -0.10 16.05 -28.33
C ASP A 40 -1.24 16.78 -27.59
N ASP A 41 -1.38 16.58 -26.28
CA ASP A 41 -2.50 17.13 -25.52
C ASP A 41 -2.44 18.67 -25.43
N ALA A 42 -1.23 19.23 -25.26
CA ALA A 42 -1.02 20.68 -25.14
C ALA A 42 -1.38 21.40 -26.44
N GLU A 43 -0.94 20.88 -27.59
CA GLU A 43 -1.30 21.44 -28.90
C GLU A 43 -2.81 21.37 -29.10
N GLY A 44 -3.44 20.24 -28.76
CA GLY A 44 -4.88 20.05 -28.88
C GLY A 44 -5.70 20.98 -27.98
N GLY A 45 -5.27 21.15 -26.74
CA GLY A 45 -5.99 21.88 -25.68
C GLY A 45 -5.83 23.40 -25.72
N CYS A 46 -4.60 23.88 -25.87
CA CYS A 46 -4.25 25.30 -25.76
C CYS A 46 -3.26 25.78 -26.84
N GLY A 47 -3.07 25.01 -27.91
CA GLY A 47 -2.06 25.29 -28.94
C GLY A 47 -2.23 26.63 -29.64
N ALA A 48 -3.47 27.10 -29.87
CA ALA A 48 -3.68 28.38 -30.55
C ALA A 48 -3.46 29.55 -29.59
N THR A 49 -3.83 29.40 -28.32
CA THR A 49 -3.51 30.35 -27.25
C THR A 49 -2.01 30.48 -27.06
N MET A 50 -1.28 29.36 -26.98
CA MET A 50 0.19 29.38 -26.92
C MET A 50 0.79 30.12 -28.12
N ALA A 51 0.37 29.76 -29.34
CA ALA A 51 0.83 30.42 -30.56
C ALA A 51 0.59 31.94 -30.55
N LYS A 52 -0.61 32.37 -30.11
CA LYS A 52 -0.97 33.78 -29.98
C LYS A 52 -0.05 34.51 -28.99
N TRP A 53 0.03 34.02 -27.76
CA TRP A 53 0.79 34.67 -26.69
C TRP A 53 2.29 34.74 -26.99
N ILE A 54 2.86 33.68 -27.58
CA ILE A 54 4.26 33.68 -28.03
C ILE A 54 4.47 34.71 -29.14
N ALA A 55 3.61 34.73 -30.17
CA ALA A 55 3.81 35.56 -31.35
C ALA A 55 3.54 37.06 -31.08
N GLU A 56 2.48 37.36 -30.33
CA GLU A 56 2.01 38.74 -30.13
C GLU A 56 2.64 39.42 -28.91
N SER A 57 3.00 38.66 -27.88
CA SER A 57 3.42 39.20 -26.58
C SER A 57 4.79 38.71 -26.12
N GLY A 58 5.41 37.78 -26.84
CA GLY A 58 6.70 37.20 -26.44
C GLY A 58 6.61 36.39 -25.15
N THR A 59 5.42 35.89 -24.81
CA THR A 59 5.20 35.08 -23.60
C THR A 59 6.14 33.87 -23.60
N LYS A 60 6.88 33.70 -22.50
CA LYS A 60 7.72 32.51 -22.29
C LYS A 60 6.84 31.33 -21.91
N VAL A 61 6.57 30.44 -22.85
CA VAL A 61 5.80 29.22 -22.63
C VAL A 61 6.75 28.04 -22.43
N VAL A 62 6.55 27.29 -21.34
CA VAL A 62 7.22 26.02 -21.05
C VAL A 62 6.17 24.91 -20.99
N ILE A 63 6.47 23.75 -21.58
CA ILE A 63 5.63 22.55 -21.48
C ILE A 63 6.28 21.58 -20.48
N LEU A 64 5.53 21.17 -19.46
CA LEU A 64 5.88 20.07 -18.58
C LEU A 64 5.11 18.82 -19.01
N MET A 65 5.83 17.90 -19.65
CA MET A 65 5.31 16.65 -20.17
C MET A 65 5.38 15.56 -19.10
N CYS A 66 4.22 15.11 -18.62
CA CYS A 66 4.15 14.21 -17.48
C CYS A 66 4.50 12.77 -17.88
N THR A 67 3.88 12.25 -18.93
CA THR A 67 4.11 10.88 -19.40
C THR A 67 4.83 10.84 -20.74
N ASN A 68 5.39 9.69 -21.08
CA ASN A 68 6.14 9.48 -22.32
C ASN A 68 5.27 9.00 -23.50
N GLY A 69 3.97 8.77 -23.29
CA GLY A 69 3.05 8.30 -24.33
C GLY A 69 3.35 6.91 -24.90
N ASN A 70 4.00 6.04 -24.13
CA ASN A 70 4.50 4.73 -24.58
C ASN A 70 3.43 3.65 -24.87
N LYS A 71 2.14 3.95 -24.75
CA LYS A 71 1.04 2.99 -25.01
C LYS A 71 0.03 3.46 -26.07
N GLY A 72 0.06 4.73 -26.46
CA GLY A 72 -0.83 5.30 -27.48
C GLY A 72 -0.52 4.85 -28.92
N THR A 73 -0.69 3.56 -29.24
CA THR A 73 -0.59 3.05 -30.62
C THR A 73 -1.44 1.80 -30.85
N GLY A 74 -2.03 1.70 -32.04
CA GLY A 74 -2.62 0.45 -32.54
C GLY A 74 -1.67 -0.35 -33.43
N ASP A 75 -0.52 0.22 -33.79
CA ASP A 75 0.48 -0.41 -34.64
C ASP A 75 1.39 -1.32 -33.81
N ARG A 76 1.32 -2.62 -34.11
CA ARG A 76 2.04 -3.69 -33.41
C ARG A 76 3.56 -3.70 -33.68
N SER A 77 4.05 -2.86 -34.59
CA SER A 77 5.48 -2.74 -34.85
C SER A 77 6.22 -1.90 -33.81
N PHE A 78 5.50 -1.06 -33.04
CA PHE A 78 6.08 -0.30 -31.96
C PHE A 78 6.28 -1.17 -30.70
N THR A 79 7.39 -0.95 -30.01
CA THR A 79 7.55 -1.30 -28.59
C THR A 79 7.27 -0.06 -27.75
N PRO A 80 6.98 -0.19 -26.45
CA PRO A 80 6.81 0.96 -25.57
C PRO A 80 7.99 1.94 -25.65
N GLU A 81 9.22 1.43 -25.70
CA GLU A 81 10.45 2.23 -25.73
C GLU A 81 10.61 2.97 -27.06
N THR A 82 10.34 2.31 -28.19
CA THR A 82 10.45 2.96 -29.50
C THR A 82 9.35 3.98 -29.72
N LEU A 83 8.15 3.73 -29.19
CA LEU A 83 7.06 4.70 -29.22
C LEU A 83 7.36 5.92 -28.36
N ALA A 84 7.83 5.73 -27.12
CA ALA A 84 8.23 6.82 -26.23
C ALA A 84 9.29 7.73 -26.88
N ALA A 85 10.36 7.12 -27.39
CA ALA A 85 11.44 7.86 -28.04
C ALA A 85 10.95 8.63 -29.28
N THR A 86 10.05 8.03 -30.06
CA THR A 86 9.42 8.70 -31.21
C THR A 86 8.60 9.90 -30.76
N ARG A 87 7.74 9.72 -29.76
CA ARG A 87 6.84 10.78 -29.29
C ARG A 87 7.56 11.95 -28.60
N GLU A 88 8.71 11.72 -27.96
CA GLU A 88 9.53 12.83 -27.46
C GLU A 88 10.05 13.72 -28.62
N ILE A 89 10.50 13.12 -29.71
CA ILE A 89 10.96 13.84 -30.92
C ILE A 89 9.78 14.60 -31.55
N GLU A 90 8.63 13.94 -31.68
CA GLU A 90 7.41 14.56 -32.21
C GLU A 90 6.97 15.76 -31.37
N GLN A 91 6.98 15.62 -30.04
CA GLN A 91 6.66 16.71 -29.12
C GLN A 91 7.63 17.88 -29.25
N GLN A 92 8.94 17.61 -29.38
CA GLN A 92 9.93 18.68 -29.56
C GLN A 92 9.71 19.40 -30.88
N ASN A 93 9.37 18.69 -31.95
CA ASN A 93 9.03 19.29 -33.24
C ASN A 93 7.76 20.14 -33.15
N ALA A 94 6.73 19.67 -32.44
CA ALA A 94 5.49 20.42 -32.21
C ALA A 94 5.75 21.72 -31.43
N ALA A 95 6.54 21.63 -30.35
CA ALA A 95 6.98 22.77 -29.55
C ALA A 95 7.74 23.81 -30.39
N ASN A 96 8.66 23.36 -31.26
CA ASN A 96 9.39 24.23 -32.18
C ASN A 96 8.47 24.96 -33.16
N VAL A 97 7.40 24.30 -33.66
CA VAL A 97 6.42 24.93 -34.54
C VAL A 97 5.68 26.06 -33.81
N LEU A 98 5.28 25.85 -32.55
CA LEU A 98 4.59 26.86 -31.74
C LEU A 98 5.53 27.98 -31.26
N GLY A 99 6.83 27.72 -31.14
CA GLY A 99 7.80 28.63 -30.54
C GLY A 99 7.89 28.51 -29.02
N VAL A 100 7.51 27.35 -28.47
CA VAL A 100 7.65 27.05 -27.04
C VAL A 100 9.12 27.10 -26.65
N SER A 101 9.41 27.67 -25.47
CA SER A 101 10.78 27.94 -25.02
C SER A 101 11.50 26.67 -24.55
N GLU A 102 10.78 25.76 -23.89
CA GLU A 102 11.34 24.54 -23.31
C GLU A 102 10.26 23.47 -23.17
N VAL A 103 10.65 22.21 -23.36
CA VAL A 103 9.84 21.04 -23.01
C VAL A 103 10.60 20.24 -21.96
N VAL A 104 9.99 20.07 -20.79
CA VAL A 104 10.54 19.28 -19.67
C VAL A 104 9.81 17.94 -19.64
N PHE A 105 10.54 16.83 -19.74
CA PHE A 105 9.96 15.48 -19.75
C PHE A 105 10.17 14.77 -18.41
N LEU A 106 9.08 14.48 -17.69
CA LEU A 106 9.10 13.66 -16.47
C LEU A 106 9.15 12.17 -16.76
N ARG A 107 8.68 11.76 -17.94
CA ARG A 107 8.78 10.39 -18.50
C ARG A 107 8.10 9.30 -17.67
N TYR A 108 7.02 9.62 -16.95
CA TYR A 108 6.15 8.58 -16.40
C TYR A 108 5.55 7.70 -17.50
N GLY A 109 5.21 6.45 -17.18
CA GLY A 109 4.54 5.57 -18.13
C GLY A 109 3.14 6.09 -18.48
N ASP A 110 2.76 5.94 -19.75
CA ASP A 110 1.40 6.24 -20.24
C ASP A 110 0.39 5.34 -19.52
N GLY A 111 -0.67 5.93 -18.96
CA GLY A 111 -1.67 5.24 -18.15
C GLY A 111 -1.19 4.86 -16.74
N GLU A 112 0.00 5.30 -16.31
CA GLU A 112 0.61 4.95 -15.01
C GLU A 112 0.84 6.18 -14.11
N LEU A 113 0.40 7.37 -14.52
CA LEU A 113 0.58 8.59 -13.75
C LEU A 113 -0.23 8.55 -12.45
N GLU A 114 0.42 8.57 -11.29
CA GLU A 114 -0.23 8.57 -9.97
C GLU A 114 0.04 9.89 -9.23
N ASP A 115 -0.96 10.35 -8.46
CA ASP A 115 -0.82 11.53 -7.61
C ASP A 115 0.00 11.22 -6.35
N THR A 116 1.31 11.13 -6.54
CA THR A 116 2.29 10.89 -5.49
C THR A 116 2.92 12.20 -5.03
N GLN A 117 3.45 12.22 -3.80
CA GLN A 117 4.24 13.34 -3.30
C GLN A 117 5.42 13.66 -4.22
N THR A 118 6.09 12.63 -4.76
CA THR A 118 7.20 12.80 -5.71
C THR A 118 6.76 13.51 -6.98
N TYR A 119 5.65 13.09 -7.60
CA TYR A 119 5.15 13.72 -8.82
C TYR A 119 4.76 15.18 -8.56
N ARG A 120 3.99 15.44 -7.50
CA ARG A 120 3.66 16.83 -7.09
C ARG A 120 4.92 17.67 -6.86
N GLY A 121 5.92 17.11 -6.18
CA GLY A 121 7.20 17.79 -5.95
C GLY A 121 7.93 18.17 -7.24
N GLN A 122 7.91 17.30 -8.26
CA GLN A 122 8.49 17.62 -9.57
C GLN A 122 7.73 18.75 -10.28
N VAL A 123 6.39 18.77 -10.21
CA VAL A 123 5.59 19.88 -10.75
C VAL A 123 5.91 21.18 -10.01
N VAL A 124 6.01 21.14 -8.67
CA VAL A 124 6.39 22.29 -7.84
C VAL A 124 7.77 22.83 -8.20
N ARG A 125 8.74 21.93 -8.42
CA ARG A 125 10.10 22.30 -8.83
C ARG A 125 10.08 23.12 -10.12
N GLU A 126 9.34 22.67 -11.13
CA GLU A 126 9.26 23.38 -12.42
C GLU A 126 8.49 24.71 -12.30
N ILE A 127 7.48 24.81 -11.44
CA ILE A 127 6.82 26.09 -11.15
C ILE A 127 7.82 27.07 -10.52
N ARG A 128 8.62 26.65 -9.52
CA ARG A 128 9.62 27.52 -8.87
C ARG A 128 10.74 27.93 -9.82
N ARG A 129 11.19 27.01 -10.69
CA ARG A 129 12.23 27.24 -11.70
C ARG A 129 11.78 28.23 -12.78
N HIS A 130 10.54 28.09 -13.26
CA HIS A 130 10.05 28.88 -14.39
C HIS A 130 9.25 30.12 -14.01
N LYS A 131 8.81 30.22 -12.75
CA LYS A 131 8.02 31.34 -12.21
C LYS A 131 6.85 31.74 -13.14
N PRO A 132 5.94 30.80 -13.51
CA PRO A 132 4.83 31.09 -14.41
C PRO A 132 3.79 32.01 -13.75
N GLU A 133 3.30 33.01 -14.48
CA GLU A 133 2.14 33.80 -14.04
C GLU A 133 0.84 33.01 -14.18
N VAL A 134 0.78 32.18 -15.23
CA VAL A 134 -0.35 31.31 -15.56
C VAL A 134 0.10 29.85 -15.67
N VAL A 135 -0.65 28.94 -15.06
CA VAL A 135 -0.49 27.49 -15.29
C VAL A 135 -1.65 26.99 -16.14
N PHE A 136 -1.34 26.33 -17.25
CA PHE A 136 -2.33 25.55 -17.99
C PHE A 136 -2.35 24.11 -17.49
N GLY A 137 -3.54 23.53 -17.45
CA GLY A 137 -3.74 22.11 -17.19
C GLY A 137 -5.01 21.61 -17.85
N ILE A 138 -5.19 20.31 -17.88
CA ILE A 138 -6.47 19.73 -18.28
C ILE A 138 -7.46 19.79 -17.12
N ASP A 139 -8.73 20.11 -17.37
CA ASP A 139 -9.74 20.13 -16.28
C ASP A 139 -9.92 18.72 -15.69
N PRO A 140 -9.58 18.50 -14.40
CA PRO A 140 -9.65 17.18 -13.78
C PRO A 140 -11.08 16.82 -13.32
N TYR A 141 -12.02 17.78 -13.31
CA TYR A 141 -13.36 17.64 -12.71
C TYR A 141 -14.49 17.44 -13.74
N ARG A 142 -14.18 16.78 -14.85
CA ARG A 142 -15.16 16.44 -15.90
C ARG A 142 -16.13 15.36 -15.41
N VAL A 143 -17.43 15.55 -15.63
CA VAL A 143 -18.49 14.65 -15.12
C VAL A 143 -19.38 14.06 -16.21
N THR A 144 -19.46 14.66 -17.39
CA THR A 144 -20.29 14.20 -18.53
C THR A 144 -19.47 13.59 -19.66
N SER A 145 -18.21 13.95 -19.79
CA SER A 145 -17.28 13.48 -20.82
C SER A 145 -16.30 12.45 -20.27
N HIS A 146 -15.96 11.45 -21.09
CA HIS A 146 -14.94 10.47 -20.75
C HIS A 146 -13.59 11.18 -20.51
N THR A 147 -12.91 10.84 -19.42
CA THR A 147 -11.61 11.41 -19.08
C THR A 147 -10.59 10.31 -18.82
N HIS A 148 -9.42 10.42 -19.46
CA HIS A 148 -8.29 9.52 -19.23
C HIS A 148 -7.75 9.70 -17.80
N ARG A 149 -7.26 8.65 -17.16
CA ARG A 149 -6.76 8.74 -15.78
C ARG A 149 -5.62 9.74 -15.65
N ASP A 150 -4.66 9.71 -16.57
CA ASP A 150 -3.52 10.63 -16.56
C ASP A 150 -3.95 12.09 -16.72
N HIS A 151 -5.06 12.34 -17.41
CA HIS A 151 -5.62 13.69 -17.52
C HIS A 151 -6.08 14.19 -16.15
N ARG A 152 -6.81 13.37 -15.40
CA ARG A 152 -7.26 13.75 -14.04
C ARG A 152 -6.08 14.01 -13.11
N HIS A 153 -5.10 13.09 -13.08
CA HIS A 153 -3.94 13.22 -12.19
C HIS A 153 -3.05 14.41 -12.57
N SER A 154 -2.83 14.65 -13.86
CA SER A 154 -2.03 15.78 -14.32
C SER A 154 -2.69 17.12 -14.00
N GLY A 155 -3.99 17.25 -14.28
CA GLY A 155 -4.75 18.46 -13.97
C GLY A 155 -4.82 18.75 -12.46
N GLN A 156 -5.08 17.71 -11.65
CA GLN A 156 -5.13 17.83 -10.19
C GLN A 156 -3.77 18.26 -9.61
N ALA A 157 -2.68 17.59 -10.01
CA ALA A 157 -1.34 17.93 -9.54
C ALA A 157 -0.92 19.35 -9.96
N ALA A 158 -1.31 19.81 -11.16
CA ALA A 158 -1.06 21.19 -11.59
C ALA A 158 -1.73 22.23 -10.67
N LEU A 159 -2.99 21.99 -10.29
CA LEU A 159 -3.72 22.87 -9.37
C LEU A 159 -3.12 22.86 -7.96
N ASP A 160 -2.85 21.68 -7.41
CA ASP A 160 -2.31 21.55 -6.06
C ASP A 160 -0.91 22.15 -5.94
N ALA A 161 -0.06 21.92 -6.95
CA ALA A 161 1.28 22.51 -7.02
C ALA A 161 1.22 24.04 -7.12
N ALA A 162 0.36 24.59 -8.00
CA ALA A 162 0.26 26.02 -8.23
C ALA A 162 -0.33 26.78 -7.03
N PHE A 163 -1.38 26.24 -6.40
CA PHE A 163 -2.09 26.93 -5.33
C PHE A 163 -1.46 26.71 -3.95
N SER A 164 -1.10 25.48 -3.60
CA SER A 164 -0.77 25.13 -2.22
C SER A 164 0.74 25.10 -1.98
N TYR A 165 1.50 24.50 -2.90
CA TYR A 165 2.88 24.09 -2.60
C TYR A 165 3.95 25.05 -3.10
N ALA A 166 3.81 25.61 -4.31
CA ALA A 166 4.89 26.37 -4.94
C ALA A 166 5.29 27.65 -4.18
N TRP A 167 4.36 28.29 -3.48
CA TRP A 167 4.62 29.50 -2.68
C TRP A 167 5.04 29.20 -1.23
N SER A 168 4.80 27.97 -0.76
CA SER A 168 5.10 27.56 0.60
C SER A 168 6.61 27.36 0.77
N TRP A 169 7.15 27.83 1.90
CA TRP A 169 8.54 27.59 2.28
C TRP A 169 8.74 26.21 2.91
N LEU A 170 7.65 25.58 3.39
CA LEU A 170 7.70 24.33 4.15
C LEU A 170 7.41 23.11 3.28
N ASP A 171 6.61 23.28 2.22
CA ASP A 171 6.36 22.21 1.26
C ASP A 171 7.55 22.05 0.32
N PHE A 172 8.05 20.81 0.20
CA PHE A 172 9.23 20.49 -0.60
C PHE A 172 10.42 21.42 -0.29
N SER A 173 10.69 21.61 1.00
CA SER A 173 11.70 22.55 1.51
C SER A 173 13.11 22.25 1.01
N GLU A 174 13.40 20.98 0.67
CA GLU A 174 14.67 20.54 0.08
C GLU A 174 14.99 21.25 -1.25
N GLN A 175 13.97 21.61 -2.02
CA GLN A 175 14.15 22.37 -3.27
C GLN A 175 14.62 23.81 -3.00
N ILE A 176 14.34 24.34 -1.82
CA ILE A 176 14.78 25.68 -1.42
C ILE A 176 16.15 25.59 -0.76
N SER A 177 16.32 24.71 0.23
CA SER A 177 17.56 24.59 1.00
C SER A 177 18.72 24.03 0.19
N ASP A 178 18.45 23.06 -0.69
CA ASP A 178 19.50 22.28 -1.36
C ASP A 178 19.68 22.73 -2.82
N GLU A 179 18.59 23.05 -3.52
CA GLU A 179 18.61 23.48 -4.93
C GLU A 179 18.62 25.01 -5.10
N GLY A 180 18.34 25.78 -4.04
CA GLY A 180 18.32 27.25 -4.08
C GLY A 180 17.14 27.84 -4.88
N LEU A 181 16.06 27.08 -5.04
CA LEU A 181 14.85 27.59 -5.69
C LEU A 181 14.07 28.50 -4.75
N GLU A 182 13.50 29.56 -5.30
CA GLU A 182 12.66 30.50 -4.53
C GLU A 182 11.19 30.11 -4.64
N PRO A 183 10.39 30.28 -3.57
CA PRO A 183 8.95 30.13 -3.66
C PRO A 183 8.33 31.08 -4.70
N HIS A 184 7.24 30.62 -5.31
CA HIS A 184 6.57 31.35 -6.37
C HIS A 184 5.04 31.25 -6.24
N ARG A 185 4.35 32.39 -6.37
CA ARG A 185 2.88 32.47 -6.40
C ARG A 185 2.42 32.54 -7.86
N VAL A 186 1.69 31.52 -8.29
CA VAL A 186 0.98 31.52 -9.57
C VAL A 186 -0.30 32.34 -9.40
N GLY A 187 -0.62 33.22 -10.35
CA GLY A 187 -1.82 34.07 -10.26
C GLY A 187 -3.10 33.34 -10.61
N GLU A 188 -3.07 32.51 -11.64
CA GLU A 188 -4.25 31.78 -12.12
C GLU A 188 -3.92 30.49 -12.85
N ALA A 189 -4.91 29.60 -12.92
CA ALA A 189 -4.89 28.41 -13.76
C ALA A 189 -5.95 28.48 -14.87
N LEU A 190 -5.59 28.02 -16.06
CA LEU A 190 -6.48 27.91 -17.21
C LEU A 190 -6.64 26.44 -17.60
N LEU A 191 -7.84 25.90 -17.40
CA LEU A 191 -8.12 24.47 -17.53
C LEU A 191 -8.84 24.16 -18.85
N TRP A 192 -8.19 23.42 -19.76
CA TRP A 192 -8.78 23.11 -21.07
C TRP A 192 -9.67 21.86 -21.04
N GLY A 193 -10.57 21.80 -22.03
CA GLY A 193 -11.58 20.75 -22.22
C GLY A 193 -12.56 20.61 -21.04
N SER A 194 -12.72 21.68 -20.26
CA SER A 194 -13.79 21.79 -19.29
C SER A 194 -15.16 21.64 -19.98
N GLU A 195 -16.11 21.06 -19.26
CA GLU A 195 -17.51 20.99 -19.66
C GLU A 195 -18.23 22.32 -19.43
N ARG A 196 -17.64 23.20 -18.60
CA ARG A 196 -18.16 24.52 -18.24
C ARG A 196 -17.03 25.57 -18.30
N PRO A 197 -16.42 25.82 -19.47
CA PRO A 197 -15.44 26.88 -19.57
C PRO A 197 -16.15 28.23 -19.41
N ASP A 198 -15.48 29.14 -18.71
CA ASP A 198 -15.96 30.46 -18.30
C ASP A 198 -15.06 31.58 -18.82
N THR A 199 -13.87 31.25 -19.32
CA THR A 199 -12.87 32.19 -19.82
C THR A 199 -12.46 31.79 -21.23
N PHE A 200 -12.46 32.75 -22.14
CA PHE A 200 -12.26 32.54 -23.57
C PHE A 200 -11.14 33.46 -24.06
N ILE A 201 -10.19 32.88 -24.78
CA ILE A 201 -9.08 33.63 -25.38
C ILE A 201 -9.35 33.73 -26.88
N PRO A 202 -9.61 34.95 -27.42
CA PRO A 202 -9.82 35.12 -28.84
C PRO A 202 -8.58 34.76 -29.65
N ILE A 203 -8.79 34.02 -30.73
CA ILE A 203 -7.73 33.56 -31.64
C ILE A 203 -8.10 33.88 -33.08
N THR A 204 -7.14 33.74 -33.99
CA THR A 204 -7.30 33.99 -35.43
C THR A 204 -7.12 32.69 -36.20
N GLU A 205 -7.47 32.69 -37.48
CA GLU A 205 -7.18 31.56 -38.37
C GLU A 205 -5.68 31.23 -38.45
N GLU A 206 -4.81 32.23 -38.34
CA GLU A 206 -3.37 32.03 -38.30
C GLU A 206 -2.94 31.22 -37.07
N HIS A 207 -3.48 31.55 -35.90
CA HIS A 207 -3.21 30.78 -34.66
C HIS A 207 -3.72 29.34 -34.78
N ILE A 208 -4.90 29.16 -35.36
CA ILE A 208 -5.49 27.83 -35.61
C ILE A 208 -4.62 27.03 -36.58
N ASN A 209 -4.13 27.65 -37.65
CA ASN A 209 -3.23 27.01 -38.62
C ASN A 209 -1.91 26.59 -37.95
N ARG A 210 -1.35 27.43 -37.07
CA ARG A 210 -0.12 27.11 -36.33
C ARG A 210 -0.34 25.95 -35.35
N LYS A 211 -1.46 25.94 -34.63
CA LYS A 211 -1.93 24.81 -33.81
C LYS A 211 -2.05 23.52 -34.63
N ALA A 212 -2.68 23.57 -35.79
CA ALA A 212 -2.86 22.41 -36.65
C ALA A 212 -1.53 21.87 -37.21
N LYS A 213 -0.59 22.76 -37.54
CA LYS A 213 0.77 22.40 -37.99
C LYS A 213 1.57 21.75 -36.87
N ALA A 214 1.48 22.28 -35.65
CA ALA A 214 2.14 21.73 -34.47
C ALA A 214 1.59 20.33 -34.15
N LEU A 215 0.26 20.18 -34.07
CA LEU A 215 -0.34 18.87 -33.84
C LEU A 215 0.08 17.87 -34.91
N SER A 216 0.20 18.29 -36.18
CA SER A 216 0.63 17.42 -37.29
C SER A 216 2.06 16.91 -37.19
N GLN A 217 2.88 17.36 -36.21
CA GLN A 217 4.18 16.77 -35.94
C GLN A 217 4.09 15.43 -35.20
N HIS A 218 2.95 15.11 -34.58
CA HIS A 218 2.67 13.83 -33.90
C HIS A 218 2.30 12.73 -34.91
N ALA A 219 3.18 12.48 -35.87
CA ALA A 219 2.93 11.60 -37.01
C ALA A 219 2.49 10.19 -36.59
N SER A 220 3.04 9.66 -35.50
CA SER A 220 2.68 8.37 -34.91
C SER A 220 1.20 8.26 -34.51
N GLN A 221 0.56 9.39 -34.17
CA GLN A 221 -0.84 9.45 -33.71
C GLN A 221 -1.85 9.76 -34.81
N ILE A 222 -1.37 10.13 -36.00
CA ILE A 222 -2.14 10.92 -36.96
C ILE A 222 -2.62 10.12 -38.18
N SER A 223 -2.39 8.80 -38.19
CA SER A 223 -2.67 7.90 -39.31
C SER A 223 -4.14 7.83 -39.78
N ALA A 224 -5.11 8.24 -38.95
CA ALA A 224 -6.54 8.06 -39.25
C ALA A 224 -7.24 9.24 -39.98
N ARG A 225 -6.68 10.46 -39.99
CA ARG A 225 -7.35 11.66 -40.56
C ARG A 225 -6.42 12.43 -41.49
N THR A 226 -6.98 13.15 -42.46
CA THR A 226 -6.18 14.08 -43.28
C THR A 226 -5.88 15.39 -42.52
N VAL A 227 -4.86 16.13 -42.95
CA VAL A 227 -4.53 17.46 -42.39
C VAL A 227 -5.75 18.40 -42.50
N SER A 228 -6.43 18.39 -43.64
CA SER A 228 -7.61 19.23 -43.89
C SER A 228 -8.77 18.92 -42.94
N GLN A 229 -9.06 17.63 -42.69
CA GLN A 229 -10.12 17.24 -41.74
C GLN A 229 -9.79 17.65 -40.30
N ARG A 230 -8.51 17.61 -39.92
CA ARG A 230 -8.09 18.10 -38.59
C ARG A 230 -8.24 19.59 -38.47
N LEU A 231 -7.80 20.34 -39.48
CA LEU A 231 -7.92 21.79 -39.51
C LEU A 231 -9.38 22.19 -39.43
N GLU A 232 -10.25 21.57 -40.23
CA GLU A 232 -11.70 21.79 -40.19
C GLU A 232 -12.28 21.56 -38.78
N ARG A 233 -11.94 20.43 -38.13
CA ARG A 233 -12.38 20.15 -36.75
C ARG A 233 -11.90 21.21 -35.75
N MET A 234 -10.64 21.64 -35.86
CA MET A 234 -10.07 22.64 -34.95
C MET A 234 -10.70 24.01 -35.16
N THR A 235 -10.91 24.40 -36.42
CA THR A 235 -11.58 25.65 -36.79
C THR A 235 -13.00 25.65 -36.26
N GLU A 236 -13.75 24.56 -36.48
CA GLU A 236 -15.12 24.43 -35.98
C GLU A 236 -15.18 24.45 -34.45
N GLY A 237 -14.30 23.70 -33.78
CA GLY A 237 -14.21 23.72 -32.32
C GLY A 237 -13.91 25.13 -31.77
N SER A 238 -13.01 25.86 -32.43
CA SER A 238 -12.66 27.23 -32.04
C SER A 238 -13.80 28.22 -32.32
N ARG A 239 -14.55 28.01 -33.41
CA ARG A 239 -15.73 28.80 -33.78
C ARG A 239 -16.83 28.66 -32.74
N LEU A 240 -17.13 27.43 -32.32
CA LEU A 240 -18.13 27.14 -31.27
C LEU A 240 -17.78 27.80 -29.94
N GLN A 241 -16.50 27.87 -29.56
CA GLN A 241 -16.09 28.62 -28.37
C GLN A 241 -16.18 30.14 -28.59
N GLY A 242 -15.87 30.62 -29.80
CA GLY A 242 -16.01 32.03 -30.16
C GLY A 242 -17.45 32.54 -30.05
N GLU A 243 -18.42 31.74 -30.52
CA GLU A 243 -19.86 32.04 -30.40
C GLU A 243 -20.30 32.28 -28.95
N ARG A 244 -19.70 31.55 -27.99
CA ARG A 244 -20.03 31.68 -26.56
C ARG A 244 -19.59 33.00 -25.94
N CYS A 245 -18.71 33.74 -26.59
CA CYS A 245 -18.18 35.01 -26.10
C CYS A 245 -18.22 36.14 -27.15
N GLY A 246 -18.96 35.94 -28.25
CA GLY A 246 -19.20 36.98 -29.26
C GLY A 246 -17.99 37.31 -30.15
N VAL A 247 -17.04 36.40 -30.33
CA VAL A 247 -15.87 36.56 -31.22
C VAL A 247 -15.84 35.47 -32.30
N PRO A 248 -15.14 35.66 -33.44
CA PRO A 248 -15.14 34.66 -34.51
C PRO A 248 -14.57 33.29 -34.09
N PHE A 249 -13.46 33.29 -33.34
CA PHE A 249 -12.80 32.08 -32.85
C PHE A 249 -12.21 32.31 -31.47
N ALA A 250 -12.31 31.33 -30.59
CA ALA A 250 -11.68 31.34 -29.27
C ALA A 250 -11.21 29.93 -28.85
N GLU A 251 -10.29 29.87 -27.91
CA GLU A 251 -10.10 28.68 -27.06
C GLU A 251 -10.75 28.94 -25.69
N GLY A 252 -11.52 27.97 -25.21
CA GLY A 252 -12.27 28.06 -23.95
C GLY A 252 -11.60 27.30 -22.82
N PHE A 253 -11.54 27.93 -21.66
CA PHE A 253 -10.92 27.42 -20.44
C PHE A 253 -11.87 27.61 -19.26
N ARG A 254 -11.79 26.71 -18.27
CA ARG A 254 -12.25 27.01 -16.93
C ARG A 254 -11.12 27.68 -16.17
N ARG A 255 -11.36 28.87 -15.65
CA ARG A 255 -10.36 29.64 -14.94
C ARG A 255 -10.47 29.42 -13.43
N ILE A 256 -9.33 29.20 -12.79
CA ILE A 256 -9.20 29.28 -11.33
C ILE A 256 -8.33 30.48 -11.01
N ASN A 257 -8.90 31.46 -10.32
CA ASN A 257 -8.15 32.60 -9.81
C ASN A 257 -7.57 32.24 -8.44
N PHE A 258 -6.25 32.26 -8.31
CA PHE A 258 -5.58 32.00 -7.03
C PHE A 258 -5.40 33.29 -6.21
N ASN A 259 -5.62 34.46 -6.80
CA ASN A 259 -5.70 35.73 -6.09
C ASN A 259 -7.06 35.81 -5.38
N LEU A 260 -7.15 35.20 -4.20
CA LEU A 260 -8.32 35.21 -3.31
C LEU A 260 -8.54 36.58 -2.64
N GLY A 261 -8.36 37.68 -3.36
CA GLY A 261 -8.56 39.04 -2.83
C GLY A 261 -7.34 39.66 -2.15
N THR A 262 -6.13 39.15 -2.36
CA THR A 262 -4.90 39.88 -1.96
C THR A 262 -4.72 41.20 -2.72
N ASP A 263 -5.40 41.38 -3.86
CA ASP A 263 -5.43 42.64 -4.62
C ASP A 263 -6.56 43.59 -4.17
N GLU A 264 -7.57 43.12 -3.43
CA GLU A 264 -8.58 43.99 -2.78
C GLU A 264 -7.99 44.79 -1.60
N TRP A 265 -6.77 44.46 -1.17
CA TRP A 265 -5.93 45.30 -0.30
C TRP A 265 -5.12 46.38 -1.06
N LEU A 266 -5.11 46.37 -2.40
CA LEU A 266 -4.28 47.27 -3.22
C LEU A 266 -5.06 48.06 -4.30
N ALA A 267 -6.32 47.72 -4.59
CA ALA A 267 -7.12 48.40 -5.60
C ALA A 267 -7.79 49.68 -5.08
N GLY A 268 -7.00 50.74 -4.89
CA GLY A 268 -7.47 52.10 -4.59
C GLY A 268 -6.39 53.19 -4.64
N VAL A 269 -5.23 52.89 -5.21
CA VAL A 269 -4.04 53.72 -5.04
C VAL A 269 -4.04 54.90 -6.03
N VAL A 270 -4.36 56.10 -5.54
CA VAL A 270 -3.67 57.31 -6.00
C VAL A 270 -2.21 57.12 -5.60
N THR A 271 -1.32 56.95 -6.57
CA THR A 271 0.08 56.63 -6.27
C THR A 271 0.78 57.86 -5.72
N ILE A 272 0.96 57.88 -4.41
CA ILE A 272 1.80 58.81 -3.67
C ILE A 272 3.18 58.17 -3.57
N ASN A 273 4.07 58.52 -4.50
CA ASN A 273 5.38 57.89 -4.60
C ASN A 273 6.44 58.59 -3.74
N THR A 274 6.15 59.79 -3.25
CA THR A 274 7.05 60.62 -2.44
C THR A 274 6.32 61.37 -1.32
N THR A 275 7.05 61.83 -0.31
CA THR A 275 6.49 62.67 0.76
C THR A 275 5.93 63.99 0.20
N ASP A 276 6.52 64.52 -0.87
CA ASP A 276 6.03 65.71 -1.55
C ASP A 276 4.72 65.47 -2.31
N ASP A 277 4.51 64.25 -2.85
CA ASP A 277 3.22 63.86 -3.44
C ASP A 277 2.11 63.86 -2.40
N LEU A 278 2.41 63.41 -1.17
CA LEU A 278 1.45 63.40 -0.07
C LEU A 278 1.06 64.82 0.36
N LEU A 279 2.06 65.70 0.50
CA LEU A 279 1.84 67.09 0.90
C LEU A 279 1.07 67.87 -0.16
N ARG A 280 1.37 67.64 -1.44
CA ARG A 280 0.65 68.21 -2.58
C ARG A 280 -0.83 67.82 -2.57
N VAL A 281 -1.12 66.52 -2.49
CA VAL A 281 -2.50 65.99 -2.47
C VAL A 281 -3.31 66.52 -1.27
N LEU A 282 -2.69 66.66 -0.09
CA LEU A 282 -3.34 67.21 1.12
C LEU A 282 -3.49 68.74 1.07
N SER A 283 -2.68 69.44 0.27
CA SER A 283 -2.81 70.89 0.09
C SER A 283 -3.91 71.26 -0.90
N GLU A 284 -4.11 70.42 -1.91
CA GLU A 284 -5.10 70.60 -2.97
C GLU A 284 -6.52 70.20 -2.53
N ASN A 285 -6.64 69.42 -1.44
CA ASN A 285 -7.92 68.95 -0.89
C ASN A 285 -8.01 69.26 0.63
N PRO A 286 -8.38 70.50 1.03
CA PRO A 286 -8.39 70.94 2.43
C PRO A 286 -9.30 70.10 3.34
N GLU A 287 -10.41 69.59 2.80
CA GLU A 287 -11.31 68.67 3.48
C GLU A 287 -10.66 67.32 3.78
N TRP A 288 -9.75 66.83 2.93
CA TRP A 288 -9.01 65.59 3.18
C TRP A 288 -7.94 65.78 4.25
N LYS A 289 -7.28 66.94 4.27
CA LYS A 289 -6.36 67.31 5.36
C LYS A 289 -7.07 67.38 6.72
N ALA A 290 -8.29 67.91 6.75
CA ALA A 290 -9.11 67.97 7.96
C ALA A 290 -9.66 66.59 8.37
N ALA A 291 -9.97 65.71 7.40
CA ALA A 291 -10.38 64.33 7.64
C ALA A 291 -9.21 63.48 8.16
N VAL A 292 -8.03 63.56 7.53
CA VAL A 292 -6.80 62.89 7.96
C VAL A 292 -6.41 63.27 9.39
N ARG A 293 -6.59 64.55 9.79
CA ARG A 293 -6.35 64.97 11.18
C ARG A 293 -7.35 64.41 12.19
N ARG A 294 -8.56 64.06 11.75
CA ARG A 294 -9.62 63.45 12.57
C ARG A 294 -9.54 61.92 12.59
N GLU A 295 -9.00 61.32 11.53
CA GLU A 295 -8.81 59.88 11.35
C GLU A 295 -7.46 59.35 11.88
N ILE A 296 -6.39 60.15 11.83
CA ILE A 296 -5.06 59.71 12.34
C ILE A 296 -5.05 59.59 13.87
N LEU A 297 -5.85 60.38 14.58
CA LEU A 297 -5.97 60.27 16.04
C LEU A 297 -7.44 60.09 16.40
N THR A 298 -7.83 58.83 16.53
CA THR A 298 -9.16 58.41 16.94
C THR A 298 -9.33 58.48 18.47
N GLU A 299 -10.58 58.56 18.96
CA GLU A 299 -10.89 58.35 20.38
C GLU A 299 -10.43 56.97 20.89
N GLU A 300 -10.22 56.00 20.01
CA GLU A 300 -9.60 54.70 20.33
C GLU A 300 -8.11 54.80 20.65
N LEU A 301 -7.35 55.67 19.96
CA LEU A 301 -5.98 56.02 20.33
C LEU A 301 -5.92 56.80 21.65
N LEU A 302 -7.04 57.41 22.07
CA LEU A 302 -7.22 58.04 23.37
C LEU A 302 -7.68 57.05 24.47
N ASN A 303 -8.30 55.92 24.10
CA ASN A 303 -8.82 54.86 25.00
C ASN A 303 -8.00 53.54 24.97
N LEU A 304 -6.92 53.51 24.19
CA LEU A 304 -6.08 52.33 23.92
C LEU A 304 -5.58 51.60 25.18
N PRO A 305 -5.17 52.28 26.28
CA PRO A 305 -4.69 51.61 27.49
C PRO A 305 -5.75 50.69 28.13
N ALA A 306 -7.01 51.12 28.21
CA ALA A 306 -8.08 50.33 28.81
C ALA A 306 -8.45 49.10 27.97
N ARG A 307 -8.34 49.21 26.64
CA ARG A 307 -8.54 48.06 25.74
C ARG A 307 -7.35 47.09 25.77
N PHE A 308 -6.14 47.61 25.97
CA PHE A 308 -4.95 46.78 26.15
C PHE A 308 -5.04 45.95 27.45
N ASP A 309 -5.54 46.53 28.55
CA ASP A 309 -5.77 45.80 29.80
C ASP A 309 -6.82 44.69 29.65
N SER A 310 -7.92 44.95 28.92
CA SER A 310 -8.93 43.94 28.61
C SER A 310 -8.37 42.81 27.73
N PHE A 311 -7.53 43.15 26.76
CA PHE A 311 -6.86 42.17 25.90
C PHE A 311 -5.84 41.32 26.66
N VAL A 312 -5.10 41.91 27.59
CA VAL A 312 -4.15 41.18 28.47
C VAL A 312 -4.90 40.19 29.36
N GLU A 313 -6.07 40.56 29.88
CA GLU A 313 -6.89 39.65 30.69
C GLU A 313 -7.50 38.52 29.86
N GLU A 314 -7.89 38.79 28.61
CA GLU A 314 -8.37 37.77 27.67
C GLU A 314 -7.23 36.82 27.23
N GLN A 315 -6.03 37.34 26.99
CA GLN A 315 -4.83 36.53 26.75
C GLN A 315 -4.48 35.66 27.97
N ARG A 316 -4.66 36.18 29.19
CA ARG A 316 -4.45 35.39 30.41
C ARG A 316 -5.42 34.21 30.49
N ARG A 317 -6.70 34.43 30.17
CA ARG A 317 -7.71 33.36 30.10
C ARG A 317 -7.38 32.33 29.02
N ILE A 318 -6.98 32.77 27.82
CA ILE A 318 -6.60 31.86 26.75
C ILE A 318 -5.37 31.01 27.15
N ASN A 319 -4.39 31.61 27.84
CA ASN A 319 -3.25 30.87 28.35
C ASN A 319 -3.64 29.87 29.45
N GLU A 320 -4.56 30.23 30.34
CA GLU A 320 -5.10 29.31 31.34
C GLU A 320 -5.87 28.14 30.68
N ASP A 321 -6.65 28.42 29.63
CA ASP A 321 -7.37 27.41 28.86
C ASP A 321 -6.41 26.47 28.12
N GLN A 322 -5.34 27.02 27.54
CA GLN A 322 -4.27 26.25 26.91
C GLN A 322 -3.55 25.35 27.93
N HIS A 323 -3.29 25.85 29.14
CA HIS A 323 -2.70 25.07 30.21
C HIS A 323 -3.62 23.91 30.62
N ARG A 324 -4.92 24.14 30.79
CA ARG A 324 -5.90 23.07 31.09
C ARG A 324 -5.97 22.03 29.97
N PHE A 325 -5.98 22.47 28.71
CA PHE A 325 -5.96 21.56 27.57
C PHE A 325 -4.71 20.68 27.55
N ASN A 326 -3.54 21.25 27.86
CA ASN A 326 -2.29 20.51 27.94
C ASN A 326 -2.30 19.50 29.10
N GLU A 327 -2.92 19.83 30.23
CA GLU A 327 -3.11 18.89 31.35
C GLU A 327 -4.06 17.74 30.98
N ASP A 328 -5.16 18.03 30.28
CA ASP A 328 -6.09 17.02 29.78
C ASP A 328 -5.43 16.08 28.77
N GLN A 329 -4.62 16.63 27.85
CA GLN A 329 -3.82 15.82 26.92
C GLN A 329 -2.86 14.89 27.68
N ARG A 330 -2.15 15.42 28.70
CA ARG A 330 -1.25 14.60 29.50
C ARG A 330 -1.99 13.47 30.23
N ARG A 331 -3.16 13.76 30.80
CA ARG A 331 -4.00 12.76 31.46
C ARG A 331 -4.46 11.67 30.49
N PHE A 332 -4.87 12.05 29.28
CA PHE A 332 -5.24 11.12 28.22
C PHE A 332 -4.06 10.19 27.84
N TYR A 333 -2.85 10.74 27.72
CA TYR A 333 -1.65 9.93 27.46
C TYR A 333 -1.35 8.94 28.60
N GLU A 334 -1.51 9.36 29.85
CA GLU A 334 -1.33 8.47 31.02
C GLU A 334 -2.37 7.34 31.05
N GLU A 335 -3.64 7.64 30.70
CA GLU A 335 -4.70 6.64 30.56
C GLU A 335 -4.42 5.64 29.43
N GLN A 336 -3.93 6.11 28.27
CA GLN A 336 -3.51 5.22 27.18
C GLN A 336 -2.35 4.30 27.59
N LEU A 337 -1.36 4.81 28.33
CA LEU A 337 -0.25 4.02 28.86
C LEU A 337 -0.75 2.93 29.81
N GLN A 338 -1.71 3.24 30.69
CA GLN A 338 -2.33 2.25 31.57
C GLN A 338 -3.10 1.19 30.79
N PHE A 339 -3.92 1.61 29.82
CA PHE A 339 -4.68 0.69 28.97
C PHE A 339 -3.78 -0.27 28.20
N ASN A 340 -2.68 0.23 27.62
CA ASN A 340 -1.69 -0.61 26.93
C ASN A 340 -1.03 -1.61 27.89
N GLY A 341 -0.72 -1.18 29.12
CA GLY A 341 -0.20 -2.08 30.16
C GLY A 341 -1.21 -3.16 30.60
N GLU A 342 -2.50 -2.87 30.59
CA GLU A 342 -3.56 -3.85 30.83
C GLU A 342 -3.73 -4.84 29.68
N GLN A 343 -3.67 -4.38 28.43
CA GLN A 343 -3.67 -5.26 27.27
C GLN A 343 -2.50 -6.23 27.27
N LEU A 344 -1.28 -5.77 27.58
CA LEU A 344 -0.11 -6.65 27.70
C LEU A 344 -0.31 -7.73 28.78
N ARG A 345 -0.85 -7.36 29.94
CA ARG A 345 -1.17 -8.31 31.03
C ARG A 345 -2.30 -9.26 30.66
N PHE A 346 -3.24 -8.85 29.82
CA PHE A 346 -4.27 -9.73 29.30
C PHE A 346 -3.68 -10.76 28.33
N ASN A 347 -2.86 -10.32 27.38
CA ASN A 347 -2.21 -11.20 26.41
C ASN A 347 -1.32 -12.25 27.11
N ASP A 348 -0.50 -11.85 28.08
CA ASP A 348 0.32 -12.79 28.86
C ASP A 348 -0.52 -13.83 29.64
N ARG A 349 -1.73 -13.47 30.09
CA ARG A 349 -2.65 -14.44 30.72
C ARG A 349 -3.21 -15.44 29.71
N VAL A 350 -3.52 -14.99 28.49
CA VAL A 350 -3.99 -15.85 27.40
C VAL A 350 -2.88 -16.82 27.00
N ASP A 351 -1.65 -16.33 26.83
CA ASP A 351 -0.50 -17.17 26.48
C ASP A 351 -0.24 -18.25 27.55
N ARG A 352 -0.26 -17.88 28.84
CA ARG A 352 -0.13 -18.85 29.94
C ARG A 352 -1.31 -19.83 30.04
N PHE A 353 -2.48 -19.47 29.55
CA PHE A 353 -3.61 -20.39 29.45
C PHE A 353 -3.41 -21.40 28.31
N MET A 354 -2.95 -20.93 27.15
CA MET A 354 -2.63 -21.78 26.00
C MET A 354 -1.56 -22.81 26.35
N VAL A 355 -0.44 -22.39 26.93
CA VAL A 355 0.65 -23.31 27.34
C VAL A 355 0.16 -24.41 28.29
N ARG A 356 -0.65 -24.05 29.30
CA ARG A 356 -1.22 -25.05 30.24
C ARG A 356 -2.20 -26.01 29.56
N THR A 357 -2.88 -25.55 28.52
CA THR A 357 -3.83 -26.35 27.76
C THR A 357 -3.08 -27.36 26.88
N ASP A 358 -2.03 -26.91 26.20
CA ASP A 358 -1.16 -27.78 25.40
C ASP A 358 -0.48 -28.86 26.27
N GLU A 359 0.01 -28.49 27.46
CA GLU A 359 0.57 -29.46 28.41
C GLU A 359 -0.45 -30.49 28.92
N ARG A 360 -1.74 -30.14 28.96
CA ARG A 360 -2.81 -31.10 29.32
C ARG A 360 -3.10 -32.03 28.15
N PHE A 361 -3.17 -31.51 26.93
CA PHE A 361 -3.37 -32.34 25.73
C PHE A 361 -2.23 -33.33 25.54
N ALA A 362 -0.97 -32.89 25.69
CA ALA A 362 0.18 -33.78 25.61
C ALA A 362 0.15 -34.92 26.64
N ARG A 363 -0.34 -34.65 27.85
CA ARG A 363 -0.54 -35.69 28.88
C ARG A 363 -1.62 -36.69 28.49
N ILE A 364 -2.75 -36.21 27.99
CA ILE A 364 -3.85 -37.07 27.53
C ILE A 364 -3.40 -37.97 26.38
N GLU A 365 -2.65 -37.43 25.42
CA GLU A 365 -2.09 -38.23 24.32
C GLU A 365 -1.13 -39.32 24.83
N SER A 366 -0.28 -38.98 25.80
CA SER A 366 0.61 -39.95 26.44
C SER A 366 -0.15 -41.05 27.19
N ASP A 367 -1.21 -40.71 27.90
CA ASP A 367 -2.03 -41.68 28.65
C ASP A 367 -2.78 -42.63 27.70
N ILE A 368 -3.32 -42.10 26.59
CA ILE A 368 -3.96 -42.90 25.53
C ILE A 368 -2.94 -43.86 24.88
N ALA A 369 -1.72 -43.39 24.61
CA ALA A 369 -0.67 -44.23 24.05
C ALA A 369 -0.29 -45.39 24.99
N ASN A 370 -0.17 -45.11 26.29
CA ASN A 370 0.09 -46.15 27.30
C ASN A 370 -1.05 -47.18 27.37
N PHE A 371 -2.31 -46.71 27.39
CA PHE A 371 -3.48 -47.60 27.43
C PHE A 371 -3.55 -48.54 26.22
N ARG A 372 -3.26 -48.03 25.01
CA ARG A 372 -3.20 -48.84 23.77
C ARG A 372 -2.08 -49.89 23.83
N SER A 373 -0.95 -49.55 24.44
CA SER A 373 0.17 -50.47 24.62
C SER A 373 -0.16 -51.59 25.62
N ASP A 374 -0.85 -51.29 26.72
CA ASP A 374 -1.27 -52.29 27.71
C ASP A 374 -2.35 -53.24 27.17
N TYR A 375 -3.25 -52.71 26.33
CA TYR A 375 -4.24 -53.53 25.61
C TYR A 375 -3.56 -54.52 24.66
N ALA A 376 -2.61 -54.06 23.83
CA ALA A 376 -1.88 -54.92 22.90
C ALA A 376 -1.10 -56.05 23.62
N ARG A 377 -0.47 -55.75 24.77
CA ARG A 377 0.23 -56.74 25.60
C ARG A 377 -0.69 -57.79 26.21
N THR A 378 -1.94 -57.46 26.50
CA THR A 378 -2.90 -58.43 27.04
C THR A 378 -3.37 -59.42 25.96
N ASN A 379 -3.48 -58.96 24.71
CA ASN A 379 -3.91 -59.78 23.59
C ASN A 379 -2.80 -60.72 23.05
N VAL A 380 -1.53 -60.31 23.08
CA VAL A 380 -0.42 -61.16 22.57
C VAL A 380 -0.34 -62.53 23.26
N VAL A 381 -0.65 -62.58 24.57
CA VAL A 381 -0.61 -63.84 25.33
C VAL A 381 -1.72 -64.79 24.88
N ARG A 382 -2.87 -64.25 24.45
CA ARG A 382 -3.98 -65.05 23.90
C ARG A 382 -3.65 -65.59 22.50
N GLU A 383 -2.85 -64.85 21.74
CA GLU A 383 -2.46 -65.19 20.37
C GLU A 383 -1.12 -65.97 20.29
N ALA A 384 -0.50 -66.30 21.42
CA ALA A 384 0.80 -66.96 21.49
C ALA A 384 0.90 -68.24 20.64
N ASP A 385 -0.18 -69.04 20.60
CA ASP A 385 -0.24 -70.27 19.81
C ASP A 385 -0.29 -69.98 18.30
N ALA A 386 -1.03 -68.94 17.90
CA ALA A 386 -1.08 -68.48 16.51
C ALA A 386 0.27 -67.89 16.05
N ILE A 387 0.91 -67.09 16.91
CA ILE A 387 2.25 -66.54 16.63
C ILE A 387 3.27 -67.65 16.43
N ALA A 388 3.29 -68.66 17.31
CA ALA A 388 4.18 -69.81 17.16
C ALA A 388 3.87 -70.61 15.89
N GLY A 389 2.59 -70.85 15.60
CA GLY A 389 2.13 -71.58 14.41
C GLY A 389 2.51 -70.89 13.11
N ASP A 390 2.35 -69.56 13.01
CA ASP A 390 2.72 -68.83 11.80
C ASP A 390 4.24 -68.80 11.55
N MET A 391 5.04 -69.02 12.59
CA MET A 391 6.49 -69.21 12.51
C MET A 391 6.91 -70.66 12.21
N GLY A 392 5.95 -71.59 12.11
CA GLY A 392 6.21 -73.01 11.86
C GLY A 392 6.59 -73.82 13.11
N PHE A 393 6.25 -73.33 14.31
CA PHE A 393 6.51 -74.02 15.57
C PHE A 393 5.22 -74.42 16.29
N SER A 394 5.31 -75.42 17.16
CA SER A 394 4.25 -75.75 18.12
C SER A 394 4.55 -75.12 19.48
N LEU A 395 3.60 -74.38 20.06
CA LEU A 395 3.78 -73.77 21.37
C LEU A 395 3.84 -74.84 22.47
N VAL A 396 4.91 -74.84 23.27
CA VAL A 396 5.01 -75.69 24.47
C VAL A 396 4.41 -74.97 25.67
N ARG A 397 4.87 -73.74 25.92
CA ARG A 397 4.37 -72.86 26.98
C ARG A 397 4.84 -71.43 26.80
N THR A 398 4.13 -70.49 27.41
CA THR A 398 4.60 -69.12 27.64
C THR A 398 5.35 -69.07 28.98
N LEU A 399 6.47 -68.35 29.02
CA LEU A 399 7.30 -68.24 30.22
C LEU A 399 6.95 -66.97 31.00
N SER A 400 6.60 -67.13 32.27
CA SER A 400 6.40 -65.99 33.16
C SER A 400 7.73 -65.36 33.58
N TYR A 401 7.69 -64.11 34.04
CA TYR A 401 8.86 -63.41 34.58
C TYR A 401 9.57 -64.18 35.71
N VAL A 402 8.80 -64.91 36.53
CA VAL A 402 9.34 -65.71 37.64
C VAL A 402 10.10 -66.93 37.11
N GLU A 403 9.56 -67.60 36.10
CA GLU A 403 10.21 -68.77 35.48
C GLU A 403 11.48 -68.39 34.71
N LEU A 404 11.47 -67.25 34.01
CA LEU A 404 12.68 -66.69 33.36
C LEU A 404 13.79 -66.36 34.39
N ARG A 405 13.41 -66.04 35.63
CA ARG A 405 14.33 -65.79 36.74
C ARG A 405 14.78 -67.08 37.44
N ASP A 406 14.01 -68.15 37.37
CA ASP A 406 14.38 -69.43 37.99
C ASP A 406 15.32 -70.25 37.07
N ILE A 407 15.19 -70.11 35.75
CA ILE A 407 16.21 -70.58 34.76
C ILE A 407 17.59 -69.93 35.02
N HIS A 408 17.63 -68.79 35.72
CA HIS A 408 18.85 -68.03 36.02
C HIS A 408 19.65 -68.51 37.25
N GLN A 409 19.11 -69.36 38.12
CA GLN A 409 19.86 -69.83 39.30
C GLN A 409 20.93 -70.90 39.00
N ASP A 410 20.88 -71.53 37.82
CA ASP A 410 21.84 -72.58 37.41
C ASP A 410 22.95 -72.09 36.44
N SER A 411 22.99 -70.79 36.10
CA SER A 411 23.88 -70.23 35.06
C SER A 411 24.81 -69.13 35.60
N ASP A 412 26.12 -69.22 35.33
CA ASP A 412 27.10 -68.17 35.71
C ASP A 412 26.87 -66.88 34.90
N THR A 413 26.42 -65.82 35.58
CA THR A 413 26.04 -64.53 34.96
C THR A 413 27.05 -63.41 35.19
N SER A 414 28.26 -63.75 35.65
CA SER A 414 29.31 -62.80 36.04
C SER A 414 29.90 -61.94 34.89
N GLY A 415 29.48 -62.16 33.64
CA GLY A 415 29.96 -61.43 32.45
C GLY A 415 28.91 -60.64 31.63
N ILE A 416 27.66 -60.54 32.09
CA ILE A 416 26.59 -59.92 31.29
C ILE A 416 26.50 -58.41 31.53
N GLU A 417 26.45 -57.61 30.46
CA GLU A 417 26.18 -56.18 30.61
C GLU A 417 24.80 -55.92 31.25
N THR A 418 24.76 -55.10 32.30
CA THR A 418 23.54 -54.70 33.03
C THR A 418 22.44 -54.17 32.11
N ARG A 419 22.80 -53.62 30.94
CA ARG A 419 21.88 -53.11 29.93
C ARG A 419 21.12 -54.22 29.19
N LEU A 420 21.78 -55.35 28.89
CA LEU A 420 21.17 -56.52 28.22
C LEU A 420 20.19 -57.23 29.16
N LEU A 421 20.56 -57.42 30.43
CA LEU A 421 19.67 -57.99 31.46
C LEU A 421 18.42 -57.14 31.69
N ARG A 422 18.52 -55.81 31.61
CA ARG A 422 17.35 -54.92 31.72
C ARG A 422 16.44 -54.95 30.49
N SER A 423 17.00 -55.16 29.29
CA SER A 423 16.23 -55.32 28.04
C SER A 423 15.43 -56.61 28.07
N PHE A 424 16.07 -57.73 28.42
CA PHE A 424 15.43 -59.04 28.50
C PHE A 424 14.32 -59.09 29.56
N ARG A 425 14.52 -58.48 30.73
CA ARG A 425 13.49 -58.36 31.79
C ARG A 425 12.24 -57.56 31.36
N ARG A 426 12.27 -56.93 30.20
CA ARG A 426 11.19 -56.13 29.64
C ARG A 426 10.62 -56.71 28.34
N ALA A 427 11.06 -57.90 27.92
CA ALA A 427 10.44 -58.61 26.80
C ALA A 427 8.94 -58.79 27.09
N ASP A 428 8.11 -58.49 26.11
CA ASP A 428 6.65 -58.47 26.30
C ASP A 428 6.06 -59.88 26.40
N LEU A 429 6.63 -60.84 25.66
CA LEU A 429 6.31 -62.25 25.75
C LEU A 429 7.53 -63.11 25.39
N VAL A 430 7.76 -64.19 26.14
CA VAL A 430 8.75 -65.22 25.80
C VAL A 430 8.06 -66.57 25.77
N MET A 431 8.33 -67.35 24.71
CA MET A 431 7.69 -68.64 24.48
C MET A 431 8.74 -69.73 24.34
N GLU A 432 8.45 -70.90 24.91
CA GLU A 432 9.14 -72.15 24.58
C GLU A 432 8.31 -72.85 23.51
N VAL A 433 8.94 -73.20 22.39
CA VAL A 433 8.28 -73.78 21.21
C VAL A 433 9.08 -74.97 20.70
N THR A 434 8.46 -75.86 19.93
CA THR A 434 9.14 -76.98 19.27
C THR A 434 9.03 -76.93 17.77
N ASP A 435 10.09 -77.31 17.07
CA ASP A 435 10.06 -77.52 15.62
C ASP A 435 9.37 -78.86 15.24
N GLU A 436 9.28 -79.13 13.94
CA GLU A 436 8.65 -80.36 13.41
C GLU A 436 9.37 -81.65 13.85
N ASP A 437 10.67 -81.55 14.17
CA ASP A 437 11.50 -82.67 14.64
C ASP A 437 11.46 -82.85 16.18
N GLY A 438 10.72 -81.97 16.88
CA GLY A 438 10.56 -81.98 18.33
C GLY A 438 11.71 -81.36 19.12
N ALA A 439 12.63 -80.64 18.46
CA ALA A 439 13.68 -79.89 19.13
C ALA A 439 13.10 -78.62 19.78
N ALA A 440 13.62 -78.24 20.95
CA ALA A 440 13.12 -77.10 21.71
C ALA A 440 13.82 -75.79 21.34
N HIS A 441 13.02 -74.77 21.05
CA HIS A 441 13.42 -73.41 20.67
C HIS A 441 12.75 -72.38 21.60
N TYR A 442 13.26 -71.15 21.58
CA TYR A 442 12.62 -70.01 22.24
C TYR A 442 12.21 -68.93 21.24
N VAL A 443 11.17 -68.17 21.56
CA VAL A 443 10.77 -66.98 20.80
C VAL A 443 10.63 -65.80 21.75
N ALA A 444 11.31 -64.69 21.44
CA ALA A 444 11.11 -63.40 22.10
C ALA A 444 10.20 -62.52 21.25
N VAL A 445 9.05 -62.15 21.80
CA VAL A 445 8.05 -61.30 21.15
C VAL A 445 8.04 -59.92 21.79
N GLU A 446 8.23 -58.88 20.98
CA GLU A 446 7.94 -57.48 21.36
C GLU A 446 6.58 -57.06 20.83
N VAL A 447 5.85 -56.29 21.62
CA VAL A 447 4.48 -55.89 21.32
C VAL A 447 4.35 -54.39 21.28
N SER A 448 3.77 -53.89 20.20
CA SER A 448 3.43 -52.48 20.08
C SER A 448 2.16 -52.29 19.25
N TYR A 449 1.48 -51.16 19.43
CA TYR A 449 0.31 -50.84 18.59
C TYR A 449 0.73 -50.57 17.14
N THR A 450 1.83 -49.83 16.97
CA THR A 450 2.49 -49.62 15.67
C THR A 450 3.97 -50.00 15.80
N ALA A 451 4.37 -51.09 15.16
CA ALA A 451 5.74 -51.58 15.18
C ALA A 451 6.69 -50.66 14.41
N ASP A 452 7.83 -50.35 15.03
CA ASP A 452 8.95 -49.60 14.44
C ASP A 452 10.30 -50.33 14.58
N ASP A 453 11.38 -49.74 14.04
CA ASP A 453 12.73 -50.32 14.06
C ASP A 453 13.31 -50.54 15.47
N ARG A 454 12.80 -49.82 16.48
CA ARG A 454 13.25 -50.03 17.86
C ARG A 454 12.65 -51.30 18.42
N ASP A 455 11.41 -51.62 18.05
CA ASP A 455 10.72 -52.85 18.46
C ASP A 455 11.39 -54.07 17.82
N THR A 456 11.67 -54.04 16.52
CA THR A 456 12.41 -55.12 15.83
C THR A 456 13.80 -55.31 16.41
N GLY A 457 14.53 -54.22 16.67
CA GLY A 457 15.84 -54.28 17.30
C GLY A 457 15.80 -54.81 18.73
N ARG A 458 14.73 -54.58 19.50
CA ARG A 458 14.57 -55.17 20.84
C ARG A 458 14.28 -56.66 20.76
N ALA A 459 13.40 -57.09 19.87
CA ALA A 459 13.06 -58.49 19.67
C ALA A 459 14.32 -59.29 19.30
N ILE A 460 15.13 -58.80 18.35
CA ILE A 460 16.39 -59.42 17.94
C ILE A 460 17.36 -59.55 19.11
N ARG A 461 17.61 -58.44 19.85
CA ARG A 461 18.51 -58.49 21.02
C ARG A 461 18.04 -59.45 22.10
N ASN A 462 16.72 -59.53 22.33
CA ASN A 462 16.15 -60.42 23.34
C ASN A 462 16.23 -61.89 22.88
N ALA A 463 16.05 -62.18 21.59
CA ALA A 463 16.25 -63.51 21.02
C ALA A 463 17.73 -63.94 21.08
N ASP A 464 18.66 -63.08 20.65
CA ASP A 464 20.10 -63.35 20.73
C ASP A 464 20.53 -63.64 22.17
N PHE A 465 20.01 -62.84 23.12
CA PHE A 465 20.26 -63.05 24.53
C PHE A 465 19.70 -64.40 25.01
N LEU A 466 18.47 -64.77 24.63
CA LEU A 466 17.88 -66.07 24.97
C LEU A 466 18.67 -67.23 24.39
N ALA A 467 19.15 -67.11 23.15
CA ALA A 467 19.94 -68.16 22.52
C ALA A 467 21.26 -68.40 23.27
N TRP A 468 21.94 -67.31 23.59
CA TRP A 468 23.16 -67.35 24.40
C TRP A 468 22.89 -67.90 25.81
N PHE A 469 21.82 -67.43 26.46
CA PHE A 469 21.51 -67.72 27.86
C PHE A 469 21.03 -69.17 28.07
N THR A 470 20.24 -69.70 27.14
CA THR A 470 19.66 -71.05 27.27
C THR A 470 20.48 -72.11 26.54
N GLY A 471 21.41 -71.71 25.67
CA GLY A 471 22.16 -72.62 24.80
C GLY A 471 21.30 -73.30 23.72
N ARG A 472 20.03 -72.89 23.58
CA ARG A 472 19.08 -73.39 22.57
C ARG A 472 18.82 -72.31 21.52
N PRO A 473 18.42 -72.66 20.29
CA PRO A 473 18.14 -71.64 19.29
C PRO A 473 16.94 -70.77 19.73
N ALA A 474 17.03 -69.46 19.49
CA ALA A 474 15.96 -68.53 19.80
C ALA A 474 15.69 -67.56 18.64
N HIS A 475 14.43 -67.15 18.50
CA HIS A 475 13.93 -66.37 17.36
C HIS A 475 13.25 -65.09 17.81
N ALA A 476 13.34 -64.05 16.97
CA ALA A 476 12.77 -62.74 17.24
C ALA A 476 11.42 -62.58 16.53
N ALA A 477 10.42 -62.08 17.25
CA ALA A 477 9.12 -61.74 16.69
C ALA A 477 8.64 -60.37 17.19
N VAL A 478 7.85 -59.68 16.36
CA VAL A 478 7.12 -58.46 16.74
C VAL A 478 5.65 -58.67 16.44
N ALA A 479 4.78 -58.37 17.41
CA ALA A 479 3.33 -58.43 17.24
C ALA A 479 2.74 -57.02 17.33
N SER A 480 2.00 -56.60 16.29
CA SER A 480 1.41 -55.26 16.24
C SER A 480 0.17 -55.14 15.37
N VAL A 481 -0.65 -54.10 15.60
CA VAL A 481 -1.82 -53.81 14.75
C VAL A 481 -1.39 -53.18 13.42
N ARG A 482 -0.38 -52.30 13.48
CA ARG A 482 0.23 -51.65 12.31
C ARG A 482 1.75 -51.82 12.35
N ASN A 483 2.41 -51.69 11.20
CA ASN A 483 3.87 -51.63 11.13
C ASN A 483 4.32 -50.51 10.18
N THR A 484 5.57 -50.07 10.31
CA THR A 484 6.17 -49.13 9.36
C THR A 484 6.83 -49.87 8.19
N GLU A 485 7.13 -49.15 7.10
CA GLU A 485 7.86 -49.71 5.95
C GLU A 485 9.23 -50.30 6.35
N GLN A 486 9.89 -49.73 7.36
CA GLN A 486 11.18 -50.23 7.83
C GLN A 486 11.08 -51.59 8.52
N VAL A 487 10.00 -51.85 9.26
CA VAL A 487 9.71 -53.17 9.82
C VAL A 487 9.52 -54.19 8.70
N GLN A 488 8.78 -53.84 7.64
CA GLN A 488 8.57 -54.73 6.49
C GLN A 488 9.90 -55.09 5.80
N SER A 489 10.83 -54.14 5.70
CA SER A 489 12.18 -54.39 5.18
C SER A 489 12.99 -55.37 6.05
N THR A 490 12.87 -55.29 7.37
CA THR A 490 13.57 -56.17 8.32
C THR A 490 12.97 -57.59 8.32
N VAL A 491 11.64 -57.70 8.22
CA VAL A 491 10.94 -58.97 8.02
C VAL A 491 11.34 -59.61 6.69
N ALA A 492 11.42 -58.83 5.59
CA ALA A 492 11.83 -59.35 4.28
C ALA A 492 13.28 -59.88 4.26
N ARG A 493 14.14 -59.40 5.17
CA ARG A 493 15.51 -59.93 5.37
C ARG A 493 15.56 -61.19 6.21
N GLY A 494 14.43 -61.63 6.79
CA GLY A 494 14.35 -62.80 7.66
C GLY A 494 14.95 -62.60 9.05
N GLU A 495 15.22 -61.35 9.44
CA GLU A 495 15.87 -61.02 10.73
C GLU A 495 14.87 -61.05 11.90
N VAL A 496 13.59 -60.84 11.63
CA VAL A 496 12.51 -60.83 12.63
C VAL A 496 11.20 -61.29 11.99
N TYR A 497 10.39 -62.00 12.76
CA TYR A 497 9.04 -62.36 12.36
C TYR A 497 8.04 -61.23 12.71
N TRP A 498 7.01 -61.01 11.89
CA TRP A 498 5.94 -60.07 12.23
C TRP A 498 4.59 -60.76 12.22
N HIS A 499 3.87 -60.63 13.33
CA HIS A 499 2.48 -61.08 13.48
C HIS A 499 1.55 -59.88 13.62
N ARG A 500 0.41 -59.91 12.92
CA ARG A 500 -0.58 -58.84 12.99
C ARG A 500 -1.61 -59.14 14.07
N LEU A 501 -1.66 -58.33 15.11
CA LEU A 501 -2.66 -58.42 16.16
C LEU A 501 -4.04 -58.00 15.64
N ASP A 502 -5.09 -58.70 16.09
CA ASP A 502 -6.49 -58.43 15.72
C ASP A 502 -6.95 -57.06 16.28
N ASP A 503 -7.34 -56.12 15.41
CA ASP A 503 -7.80 -54.76 15.79
C ASP A 503 -9.28 -54.79 16.19
N ARG A 504 -9.63 -55.58 17.22
CA ARG A 504 -10.99 -55.56 17.77
C ARG A 504 -11.13 -54.38 18.73
N ASP A 505 -12.03 -53.47 18.38
CA ASP A 505 -12.35 -52.27 19.15
C ASP A 505 -12.89 -52.69 20.53
N PRO A 506 -12.21 -52.33 21.64
CA PRO A 506 -12.66 -52.67 22.99
C PRO A 506 -14.03 -52.06 23.37
N ALA A 507 -14.61 -51.21 22.52
CA ALA A 507 -15.98 -50.69 22.69
C ALA A 507 -17.11 -51.60 22.17
N THR A 508 -16.81 -52.83 21.69
CA THR A 508 -17.82 -53.76 21.12
C THR A 508 -18.06 -55.06 21.90
N GLU A 509 -17.54 -55.19 23.12
CA GLU A 509 -18.04 -56.09 24.18
C GLU A 509 -18.68 -55.27 25.31
#